data_AF-A0A4R4M8T9-F1
#
_entry.id   AF-A0A4R4M8T9-F1
#
_cell.length_a   1.000
_cell.length_b   1.000
_cell.length_c   1.000
_cell.angle_alpha   90.00
_cell.angle_beta   90.00
_cell.angle_gamma   90.00
#
_symmetry.space_group_name_H-M   'P 1'
#
loop_
_entity.id
_entity.type
_entity.pdbx_description
1 polymer ?
#
loop_
_entity_poly.entity_id
_entity_poly.type
_entity_poly.pdbx_seq_one_letter_code
_entity_poly.pdbx_strand_id
1 'polypeptide(L)'
;MSVPSDSILLLGESGVGKTHYGAQLLRRLMNGEGSRLRMEGQATNLDPFEEALASLDEGKAAGHTATATYVNSLWPVRNDEAGQRADLVWPEYGGEQIHTMISSRRVPNSWLARIRQARGWLLLIRLQQTRTGDDIFSRPLADLRKASTGNREMQVSDQARLIELLQMLTYAAGAAGRRPLDRPRLGVLLTCWDELGLDLAPTAALKDRMPMLWDFLRSTWRSPSIMGLSALGRSLSATRQDAEYVARGAEHFGYVVLPDGCQSPDLTLPIHLLLQDLNQQQNGQGNPE
;
A
#
# COMPACT_ATOMS: atom_id res chain seq x y z
N MET A 1 12.76 7.13 -20.85
CA MET A 1 13.68 7.22 -19.69
C MET A 1 13.70 5.86 -19.02
N SER A 2 14.88 5.24 -18.89
CA SER A 2 15.01 3.95 -18.23
C SER A 2 14.83 4.14 -16.73
N VAL A 3 13.84 3.49 -16.13
CA VAL A 3 13.70 3.45 -14.67
C VAL A 3 14.90 2.68 -14.12
N PRO A 4 15.68 3.23 -13.17
CA PRO A 4 16.77 2.50 -12.53
C PRO A 4 16.28 1.21 -11.87
N SER A 5 17.18 0.24 -11.73
CA SER A 5 16.94 -1.16 -11.34
C SER A 5 16.34 -1.39 -9.95
N ASP A 6 16.20 -0.34 -9.14
CA ASP A 6 15.71 -0.41 -7.77
C ASP A 6 14.42 0.43 -7.62
N SER A 7 13.39 0.14 -8.43
CA SER A 7 12.10 0.81 -8.28
C SER A 7 11.14 0.06 -7.35
N ILE A 8 10.31 0.81 -6.60
CA ILE A 8 9.19 0.25 -5.83
C ILE A 8 7.89 0.72 -6.47
N LEU A 9 7.04 -0.25 -6.83
CA LEU A 9 5.75 0.02 -7.44
C LEU A 9 4.65 0.03 -6.38
N LEU A 10 3.92 1.14 -6.27
CA LEU A 10 2.75 1.22 -5.39
C LEU A 10 1.49 0.72 -6.09
N LEU A 11 0.79 -0.20 -5.43
CA LEU A 11 -0.41 -0.87 -5.91
C LEU A 11 -1.56 -0.59 -4.94
N GLY A 12 -2.76 -0.37 -5.45
CA GLY A 12 -3.96 -0.26 -4.62
C GLY A 12 -5.11 0.42 -5.34
N GLU A 13 -6.33 0.02 -5.02
CA GLU A 13 -7.54 0.53 -5.67
C GLU A 13 -7.91 1.97 -5.30
N SER A 14 -8.92 2.52 -5.94
CA SER A 14 -9.46 3.82 -5.56
C SER A 14 -9.93 3.79 -4.10
N GLY A 15 -9.72 4.87 -3.36
CA GLY A 15 -10.20 4.97 -1.96
C GLY A 15 -9.38 4.23 -0.88
N VAL A 16 -8.29 3.52 -1.22
CA VAL A 16 -7.45 2.82 -0.24
C VAL A 16 -6.44 3.72 0.50
N GLY A 17 -6.52 5.04 0.37
CA GLY A 17 -5.63 5.98 1.09
C GLY A 17 -4.28 6.27 0.43
N LYS A 18 -4.09 5.95 -0.86
CA LYS A 18 -2.84 6.25 -1.61
C LYS A 18 -2.48 7.73 -1.61
N THR A 19 -3.46 8.61 -1.79
CA THR A 19 -3.26 10.06 -1.87
C THR A 19 -2.82 10.62 -0.53
N HIS A 20 -3.51 10.29 0.57
CA HIS A 20 -3.12 10.72 1.92
C HIS A 20 -1.75 10.17 2.33
N TYR A 21 -1.47 8.89 2.06
CA TYR A 21 -0.16 8.31 2.31
C TYR A 21 0.93 9.02 1.50
N GLY A 22 0.71 9.23 0.20
CA GLY A 22 1.66 9.91 -0.67
C GLY A 22 1.96 11.34 -0.20
N ALA A 23 0.93 12.14 0.11
CA ALA A 23 1.13 13.51 0.60
C ALA A 23 1.92 13.56 1.91
N GLN A 24 1.59 12.67 2.86
CA GLN A 24 2.28 12.55 4.14
C GLN A 24 3.73 12.04 4.01
N LEU A 25 3.94 11.11 3.10
CA LEU A 25 5.26 10.57 2.82
C LEU A 25 6.13 11.62 2.12
N LEU A 26 5.59 12.36 1.15
CA LEU A 26 6.30 13.40 0.42
C LEU A 26 6.86 14.47 1.37
N ARG A 27 6.06 14.96 2.32
CA ARG A 27 6.54 15.90 3.36
C ARG A 27 7.71 15.33 4.16
N ARG A 28 7.58 14.09 4.61
CA ARG A 28 8.65 13.43 5.39
C ARG A 28 9.92 13.22 4.58
N LEU A 29 9.79 12.84 3.31
CA LEU A 29 10.94 12.68 2.41
C LEU A 29 11.65 14.01 2.14
N MET A 30 10.91 15.12 2.06
CA MET A 30 11.45 16.47 1.87
C MET A 30 12.10 17.03 3.14
N ASN A 31 11.47 16.85 4.30
CA ASN A 31 11.99 17.35 5.58
C ASN A 31 13.17 16.50 6.09
N GLY A 32 13.08 15.18 5.95
CA GLY A 32 14.12 14.22 6.29
C GLY A 32 14.37 14.03 7.79
N GLU A 33 13.61 14.66 8.68
CA GLU A 33 13.68 14.46 10.13
C GLU A 33 12.92 13.18 10.55
N GLY A 34 13.52 12.40 11.45
CA GLY A 34 12.91 11.18 12.00
C GLY A 34 12.60 10.08 10.97
N SER A 35 13.08 10.22 9.73
CA SER A 35 12.78 9.35 8.60
C SER A 35 14.02 8.60 8.13
N ARG A 36 13.90 7.31 7.84
CA ARG A 36 15.03 6.50 7.30
C ARG A 36 15.31 6.75 5.83
N LEU A 37 14.34 7.28 5.10
CA LEU A 37 14.49 7.68 3.71
C LEU A 37 14.39 9.19 3.55
N ARG A 38 15.12 9.72 2.57
CA ARG A 38 15.06 11.12 2.15
C ARG A 38 14.92 11.24 0.65
N MET A 39 14.36 12.35 0.19
CA MET A 39 14.29 12.67 -1.23
C MET A 39 15.70 12.87 -1.80
N GLU A 40 16.00 12.26 -2.94
CA GLU A 40 17.28 12.39 -3.66
C GLU A 40 17.06 13.07 -5.02
N GLY A 41 16.87 14.39 -4.99
CA GLY A 41 16.58 15.18 -6.20
C GLY A 41 15.14 15.65 -6.23
N GLN A 42 14.64 15.96 -7.44
CA GLN A 42 13.28 16.46 -7.61
C GLN A 42 12.34 15.31 -7.96
N ALA A 43 11.23 15.24 -7.23
CA ALA A 43 10.10 14.40 -7.60
C ALA A 43 9.48 14.92 -8.90
N THR A 44 9.11 14.00 -9.80
CA THR A 44 8.35 14.38 -11.00
C THR A 44 6.86 14.44 -10.66
N ASN A 45 6.15 15.37 -11.30
CA ASN A 45 4.69 15.52 -11.26
C ASN A 45 4.07 15.40 -9.86
N LEU A 46 4.11 16.49 -9.10
CA LEU A 46 3.54 16.55 -7.75
C LEU A 46 2.08 17.03 -7.73
N ASP A 47 1.56 17.51 -8.87
CA ASP A 47 0.21 18.02 -9.05
C ASP A 47 -0.88 17.14 -8.39
N PRO A 48 -0.84 15.78 -8.50
CA PRO A 48 -1.85 14.92 -7.87
C PRO A 48 -1.89 14.99 -6.33
N PHE A 49 -0.82 15.51 -5.72
CA PHE A 49 -0.64 15.63 -4.28
C PHE A 49 -0.72 17.07 -3.79
N GLU A 50 -0.68 18.09 -4.65
CA GLU A 50 -0.71 19.50 -4.24
C GLU A 50 -2.00 19.83 -3.48
N GLU A 51 -3.16 19.42 -4.01
CA GLU A 51 -4.45 19.61 -3.34
C GLU A 51 -4.50 18.87 -2.00
N ALA A 52 -3.91 17.67 -1.96
CA ALA A 52 -3.87 16.88 -0.74
C ALA A 52 -2.93 17.50 0.31
N LEU A 53 -1.77 18.02 -0.11
CA LEU A 53 -0.84 18.73 0.76
C LEU A 53 -1.48 19.99 1.33
N ALA A 54 -2.15 20.79 0.50
CA ALA A 54 -2.85 22.00 0.93
C ALA A 54 -3.98 21.69 1.91
N SER A 55 -4.77 20.66 1.63
CA SER A 55 -5.83 20.21 2.55
C SER A 55 -5.27 19.80 3.91
N LEU A 56 -4.14 19.10 3.92
CA LEU A 56 -3.47 18.68 5.15
C LEU A 56 -2.88 19.87 5.93
N ASP A 57 -2.35 20.90 5.27
CA ASP A 57 -1.91 22.14 5.93
C ASP A 57 -3.06 22.86 6.64
N GLU A 58 -4.27 22.79 6.06
CA GLU A 58 -5.47 23.34 6.67
C GLU A 58 -6.07 22.43 7.75
N GLY A 59 -5.45 21.29 8.06
CA GLY A 59 -5.99 20.32 9.02
C GLY A 59 -7.26 19.63 8.54
N LYS A 60 -7.41 19.46 7.22
CA LYS A 60 -8.55 18.80 6.58
C LYS A 60 -8.14 17.52 5.87
N ALA A 61 -9.09 16.59 5.72
CA ALA A 61 -8.90 15.46 4.83
C ALA A 61 -8.99 15.91 3.36
N ALA A 62 -8.00 15.55 2.56
CA ALA A 62 -8.07 15.73 1.11
C ALA A 62 -9.25 14.97 0.50
N GLY A 63 -9.89 15.59 -0.49
CA GLY A 63 -10.92 14.96 -1.32
C GLY A 63 -10.35 13.89 -2.27
N HIS A 64 -11.20 13.41 -3.17
CA HIS A 64 -10.73 12.56 -4.26
C HIS A 64 -9.92 13.39 -5.26
N THR A 65 -8.71 12.93 -5.61
CA THR A 65 -7.87 13.58 -6.63
C THR A 65 -8.63 13.72 -7.95
N ALA A 66 -8.82 14.96 -8.42
CA ALA A 66 -9.54 15.25 -9.67
C ALA A 66 -8.75 14.80 -10.92
N THR A 67 -9.49 14.33 -11.93
CA THR A 67 -9.02 13.67 -13.15
C THR A 67 -8.43 14.65 -14.18
N ALA A 68 -7.29 15.27 -13.90
CA ALA A 68 -6.66 16.16 -14.88
C ALA A 68 -5.14 16.28 -14.69
N THR A 69 -4.37 15.28 -15.17
CA THR A 69 -3.18 15.44 -16.06
C THR A 69 -2.27 14.20 -16.04
N TYR A 70 -1.85 13.80 -17.25
CA TYR A 70 -1.28 12.50 -17.66
C TYR A 70 0.21 12.27 -17.36
N VAL A 71 0.65 12.27 -16.09
CA VAL A 71 2.07 12.02 -15.78
C VAL A 71 2.26 11.17 -14.51
N ASN A 72 3.21 10.22 -14.54
CA ASN A 72 3.57 9.45 -13.34
C ASN A 72 4.34 10.33 -12.35
N SER A 73 4.11 10.09 -11.07
CA SER A 73 4.97 10.65 -10.02
C SER A 73 6.09 9.66 -9.72
N LEU A 74 7.31 10.04 -10.09
CA LEU A 74 8.54 9.31 -9.80
C LEU A 74 9.28 10.08 -8.71
N TRP A 75 9.47 9.44 -7.56
CA TRP A 75 10.12 10.05 -6.41
C TRP A 75 11.43 9.32 -6.14
N PRO A 76 12.58 9.91 -6.50
CA PRO A 76 13.87 9.34 -6.18
C PRO A 76 14.11 9.47 -4.68
N VAL A 77 14.40 8.35 -4.01
CA VAL A 77 14.67 8.31 -2.58
C VAL A 77 15.98 7.61 -2.28
N ARG A 78 16.63 8.05 -1.20
CA ARG A 78 17.85 7.45 -0.67
C ARG A 78 17.63 6.99 0.77
N ASN A 79 18.17 5.80 1.07
CA ASN A 79 18.31 5.29 2.42
C ASN A 79 19.53 5.92 3.07
N ASP A 80 19.34 6.65 4.17
CA ASP A 80 20.42 7.37 4.85
C ASP A 80 21.40 6.44 5.57
N GLU A 81 20.94 5.27 6.05
CA GLU A 81 21.78 4.32 6.78
C GLU A 81 22.65 3.47 5.84
N ALA A 82 22.07 3.01 4.72
CA ALA A 82 22.73 2.05 3.83
C ALA A 82 23.22 2.67 2.50
N GLY A 83 22.89 3.93 2.22
CA GLY A 83 23.23 4.61 0.96
C GLY A 83 22.50 4.08 -0.29
N GLN A 84 21.59 3.11 -0.12
CA GLN A 84 20.79 2.52 -1.20
C GLN A 84 19.86 3.58 -1.82
N ARG A 85 19.70 3.53 -3.15
CA ARG A 85 18.85 4.45 -3.91
C ARG A 85 17.71 3.71 -4.58
N ALA A 86 16.56 4.34 -4.68
CA ALA A 86 15.39 3.75 -5.30
C ALA A 86 14.45 4.80 -5.88
N ASP A 87 13.69 4.41 -6.89
CA ASP A 87 12.60 5.24 -7.41
C ASP A 87 11.27 4.70 -6.91
N LEU A 88 10.50 5.55 -6.23
CA LEU A 88 9.12 5.24 -5.89
C LEU A 88 8.22 5.63 -7.05
N VAL A 89 7.48 4.66 -7.56
CA VAL A 89 6.63 4.83 -8.73
C VAL A 89 5.17 4.82 -8.30
N TRP A 90 4.53 5.98 -8.33
CA TRP A 90 3.07 6.10 -8.25
C TRP A 90 2.48 5.99 -9.65
N PRO A 91 1.79 4.89 -9.99
CA PRO A 91 1.09 4.79 -11.25
C PRO A 91 -0.12 5.74 -11.24
N GLU A 92 -0.20 6.57 -12.26
CA GLU A 92 -1.36 7.43 -12.51
C GLU A 92 -2.65 6.60 -12.55
N TYR A 93 -3.70 7.06 -11.89
CA TYR A 93 -4.96 6.33 -11.73
C TYR A 93 -4.80 4.87 -11.30
N GLY A 94 -3.82 4.56 -10.44
CA GLY A 94 -3.62 3.19 -9.94
C GLY A 94 -4.91 2.54 -9.44
N GLY A 95 -5.85 3.34 -8.92
CA GLY A 95 -7.18 2.86 -8.54
C GLY A 95 -8.01 2.27 -9.67
N GLU A 96 -8.43 3.12 -10.61
CA GLU A 96 -9.32 2.76 -11.73
C GLU A 96 -8.63 1.83 -12.74
N GLN A 97 -7.32 2.00 -12.95
CA GLN A 97 -6.56 1.10 -13.82
C GLN A 97 -6.42 -0.29 -13.21
N ILE A 98 -6.26 -0.42 -11.89
CA ILE A 98 -6.26 -1.74 -11.24
C ILE A 98 -7.63 -2.39 -11.38
N HIS A 99 -8.72 -1.64 -11.17
CA HIS A 99 -10.07 -2.17 -11.42
C HIS A 99 -10.24 -2.65 -12.87
N THR A 100 -9.76 -1.87 -13.83
CA THR A 100 -9.82 -2.21 -15.27
C THR A 100 -8.92 -3.41 -15.60
N MET A 101 -7.73 -3.50 -15.01
CA MET A 101 -6.79 -4.60 -15.18
C MET A 101 -7.43 -5.90 -14.71
N ILE A 102 -8.09 -5.91 -13.55
CA ILE A 102 -8.71 -7.10 -13.00
C ILE A 102 -9.96 -7.50 -13.80
N SER A 103 -10.82 -6.54 -14.16
CA SER A 103 -12.04 -6.83 -14.91
C SER A 103 -11.76 -7.30 -16.35
N SER A 104 -10.79 -6.68 -17.03
CA SER A 104 -10.40 -7.06 -18.40
C SER A 104 -9.37 -8.20 -18.47
N ARG A 105 -8.78 -8.58 -17.33
CA ARG A 105 -7.63 -9.50 -17.22
C ARG A 105 -6.47 -9.15 -18.15
N ARG A 106 -6.24 -7.87 -18.38
CA ARG A 106 -5.16 -7.37 -19.25
C ARG A 106 -4.29 -6.38 -18.52
N VAL A 107 -2.99 -6.66 -18.49
CA VAL A 107 -1.98 -5.73 -18.00
C VAL A 107 -1.61 -4.78 -19.14
N PRO A 108 -1.81 -3.46 -19.01
CA PRO A 108 -1.45 -2.51 -20.06
C PRO A 108 0.06 -2.49 -20.34
N ASN A 109 0.46 -2.22 -21.58
CA ASN A 109 1.87 -2.16 -21.96
C ASN A 109 2.68 -1.13 -21.15
N SER A 110 2.04 -0.02 -20.76
CA SER A 110 2.63 1.02 -19.90
C SER A 110 3.03 0.52 -18.50
N TRP A 111 2.42 -0.57 -18.04
CA TRP A 111 2.71 -1.22 -16.76
C TRP A 111 3.79 -2.29 -16.87
N LEU A 112 3.91 -2.97 -18.02
CA LEU A 112 4.82 -4.11 -18.18
C LEU A 112 6.27 -3.77 -17.83
N ALA A 113 6.78 -2.63 -18.29
CA ALA A 113 8.14 -2.19 -17.97
C ALA A 113 8.33 -1.99 -16.45
N ARG A 114 7.37 -1.34 -15.80
CA ARG A 114 7.40 -1.04 -14.36
C ARG A 114 7.35 -2.32 -13.53
N ILE A 115 6.45 -3.22 -13.88
CA ILE A 115 6.28 -4.51 -13.20
C ILE A 115 7.56 -5.34 -13.28
N ARG A 116 8.21 -5.38 -14.46
CA ARG A 116 9.44 -6.15 -14.68
C ARG A 116 10.68 -5.54 -14.02
N GLN A 117 10.71 -4.22 -13.88
CA GLN A 117 11.84 -3.48 -13.31
C GLN A 117 11.71 -3.23 -11.81
N ALA A 118 10.51 -3.40 -11.25
CA ALA A 118 10.28 -3.19 -9.83
C ALA A 118 11.04 -4.23 -8.99
N ARG A 119 11.87 -3.74 -8.08
CA ARG A 119 12.50 -4.53 -7.03
C ARG A 119 11.47 -5.03 -6.02
N GLY A 120 10.46 -4.21 -5.74
CA GLY A 120 9.41 -4.54 -4.80
C GLY A 120 8.08 -3.88 -5.14
N TRP A 121 7.02 -4.46 -4.60
CA TRP A 121 5.66 -3.95 -4.70
C TRP A 121 5.14 -3.62 -3.31
N LEU A 122 4.42 -2.51 -3.21
CA LEU A 122 3.76 -2.07 -2.00
C LEU A 122 2.26 -2.01 -2.26
N LEU A 123 1.52 -3.01 -1.77
CA LEU A 123 0.08 -3.15 -1.96
C LEU A 123 -0.69 -2.52 -0.81
N LEU A 124 -1.50 -1.50 -1.10
CA LEU A 124 -2.36 -0.82 -0.14
C LEU A 124 -3.75 -1.45 -0.15
N ILE A 125 -4.23 -1.84 1.04
CA ILE A 125 -5.54 -2.47 1.25
C ILE A 125 -6.23 -1.75 2.41
N ARG A 126 -7.46 -1.26 2.20
CA ARG A 126 -8.30 -0.74 3.28
C ARG A 126 -9.29 -1.81 3.72
N LEU A 127 -9.02 -2.48 4.85
CA LEU A 127 -9.80 -3.63 5.29
C LEU A 127 -11.30 -3.30 5.50
N GLN A 128 -11.63 -2.09 5.92
CA GLN A 128 -13.01 -1.63 6.14
C GLN A 128 -13.85 -1.61 4.85
N GLN A 129 -13.20 -1.46 3.69
CA GLN A 129 -13.88 -1.45 2.39
C GLN A 129 -13.99 -2.86 1.78
N THR A 130 -13.28 -3.84 2.36
CA THR A 130 -13.36 -5.22 1.86
C THR A 130 -14.63 -5.88 2.36
N ARG A 131 -15.39 -6.46 1.43
CA ARG A 131 -16.54 -7.28 1.76
C ARG A 131 -16.01 -8.54 2.43
N THR A 132 -16.24 -8.67 3.74
CA THR A 132 -16.26 -9.98 4.39
C THR A 132 -17.37 -10.75 3.69
N GLY A 133 -17.00 -11.75 2.89
CA GLY A 133 -17.96 -12.52 2.12
C GLY A 133 -19.02 -13.06 3.07
N ASP A 134 -20.26 -12.61 2.91
CA ASP A 134 -21.41 -13.31 3.47
C ASP A 134 -21.49 -14.66 2.75
N ASP A 135 -20.79 -15.66 3.28
CA ASP A 135 -20.87 -17.01 2.76
C ASP A 135 -22.27 -17.56 3.06
N ILE A 136 -22.84 -18.32 2.11
CA ILE A 136 -24.07 -19.08 2.29
C ILE A 136 -23.98 -19.95 3.55
N PHE A 137 -22.79 -20.44 3.89
CA PHE A 137 -22.54 -21.26 5.09
C PHE A 137 -22.49 -20.46 6.39
N SER A 138 -22.27 -19.15 6.33
CA SER A 138 -22.30 -18.25 7.50
C SER A 138 -23.67 -17.61 7.74
N ARG A 139 -24.63 -17.79 6.82
CA ARG A 139 -26.00 -17.28 6.97
C ARG A 139 -26.89 -18.31 7.69
N PRO A 140 -27.62 -17.92 8.75
CA PRO A 140 -28.68 -18.77 9.30
C PRO A 140 -29.67 -19.18 8.22
N LEU A 141 -30.07 -20.45 8.18
CA LEU A 141 -31.02 -20.99 7.19
C LEU A 141 -32.33 -20.18 7.08
N ALA A 142 -32.71 -19.49 8.17
CA ALA A 142 -33.89 -18.63 8.24
C ALA A 142 -33.79 -17.40 7.32
N ASP A 143 -32.59 -16.87 7.08
CA ASP A 143 -32.36 -15.68 6.25
C ASP A 143 -32.31 -16.03 4.76
N LEU A 144 -31.86 -17.24 4.41
CA LEU A 144 -31.91 -17.76 3.04
C LEU A 144 -33.35 -17.91 2.53
N ARG A 145 -34.32 -18.20 3.41
CA ARG A 145 -35.74 -18.31 3.06
C ARG A 145 -36.42 -16.97 2.79
N LYS A 146 -35.81 -15.85 3.22
CA LYS A 146 -36.31 -14.49 3.00
C LYS A 146 -35.64 -13.79 1.80
N ALA A 147 -34.62 -14.41 1.21
CA ALA A 147 -33.95 -13.85 0.03
C ALA A 147 -34.91 -13.88 -1.16
N SER A 148 -35.31 -12.69 -1.61
CA SER A 148 -36.11 -12.50 -2.83
C SER A 148 -35.41 -13.11 -4.05
N THR A 149 -36.21 -13.64 -4.98
CA THR A 149 -35.82 -14.22 -6.28
C THR A 149 -35.24 -13.20 -7.27
N GLY A 150 -34.64 -12.12 -6.77
CA GLY A 150 -33.87 -11.19 -7.58
C GLY A 150 -32.50 -11.79 -7.86
N ASN A 151 -32.15 -11.89 -9.14
CA ASN A 151 -30.85 -12.35 -9.62
C ASN A 151 -29.76 -11.35 -9.16
N ARG A 152 -29.29 -11.47 -7.91
CA ARG A 152 -28.14 -10.70 -7.42
C ARG A 152 -26.94 -11.18 -8.24
N GLU A 153 -26.39 -10.30 -9.07
CA GLU A 153 -25.12 -10.55 -9.74
C GLU A 153 -24.12 -11.07 -8.71
N MET A 154 -23.61 -12.29 -8.91
CA MET A 154 -22.55 -12.85 -8.06
C MET A 154 -21.30 -12.01 -8.27
N GLN A 155 -21.03 -11.12 -7.31
CA GLN A 155 -19.83 -10.31 -7.30
C GLN A 155 -18.66 -11.14 -6.79
N VAL A 156 -17.53 -11.12 -7.49
CA VAL A 156 -16.29 -11.78 -7.06
C VAL A 156 -15.84 -11.19 -5.72
N SER A 157 -15.40 -12.04 -4.78
CA SER A 157 -14.92 -11.57 -3.48
C SER A 157 -13.70 -10.68 -3.63
N ASP A 158 -13.55 -9.68 -2.75
CA ASP A 158 -12.42 -8.74 -2.83
C ASP A 158 -11.07 -9.45 -2.63
N GLN A 159 -11.06 -10.55 -1.87
CA GLN A 159 -9.89 -11.43 -1.74
C GLN A 159 -9.51 -12.08 -3.07
N ALA A 160 -10.46 -12.71 -3.76
CA ALA A 160 -10.20 -13.35 -5.05
C ALA A 160 -9.75 -12.33 -6.10
N ARG A 161 -10.30 -11.13 -6.05
CA ARG A 161 -9.96 -10.01 -6.94
C ARG A 161 -8.52 -9.51 -6.73
N LEU A 162 -8.07 -9.37 -5.49
CA LEU A 162 -6.68 -9.02 -5.15
C LEU A 162 -5.69 -10.16 -5.47
N ILE A 163 -6.10 -11.41 -5.25
CA ILE A 163 -5.30 -12.59 -5.64
C ILE A 163 -5.10 -12.60 -7.16
N GLU A 164 -6.18 -12.42 -7.94
CA GLU A 164 -6.10 -12.36 -9.41
C GLU A 164 -5.15 -11.24 -9.88
N LEU A 165 -5.27 -10.04 -9.29
CA LEU A 165 -4.34 -8.94 -9.58
C LEU A 165 -2.89 -9.37 -9.39
N LEU A 166 -2.56 -9.93 -8.23
CA LEU A 166 -1.21 -10.37 -7.91
C LEU A 166 -0.73 -11.50 -8.83
N GLN A 167 -1.60 -12.43 -9.21
CA GLN A 167 -1.29 -13.49 -10.19
C GLN A 167 -0.98 -12.89 -11.57
N MET A 168 -1.78 -11.94 -12.03
CA MET A 168 -1.53 -11.24 -13.30
C MET A 168 -0.20 -10.47 -13.28
N LEU A 169 0.09 -9.75 -12.19
CA LEU A 169 1.32 -8.98 -12.04
C LEU A 169 2.55 -9.91 -11.97
N THR A 170 2.48 -11.01 -11.22
CA THR A 170 3.59 -11.99 -11.13
C THR A 170 3.83 -12.69 -12.46
N TYR A 171 2.77 -12.96 -13.23
CA TYR A 171 2.89 -13.46 -14.60
C TYR A 171 3.56 -12.43 -15.52
N ALA A 172 3.12 -11.18 -15.50
CA ALA A 172 3.70 -10.09 -16.29
C ALA A 172 5.18 -9.82 -15.95
N ALA A 173 5.56 -10.02 -14.68
CA ALA A 173 6.94 -9.95 -14.19
C ALA A 173 7.82 -11.14 -14.64
N GLY A 174 7.23 -12.20 -15.22
CA GLY A 174 7.95 -13.42 -15.58
C GLY A 174 8.30 -14.31 -14.37
N ALA A 175 7.60 -14.11 -13.24
CA ALA A 175 7.90 -14.75 -11.97
C ALA A 175 6.96 -15.93 -11.62
N ALA A 176 5.90 -16.15 -12.40
CA ALA A 176 4.81 -17.09 -12.07
C ALA A 176 5.23 -18.56 -11.81
N GLY A 177 6.38 -19.00 -12.36
CA GLY A 177 6.88 -20.37 -12.19
C GLY A 177 7.86 -20.59 -11.04
N ARG A 178 8.22 -19.54 -10.27
CA ARG A 178 9.17 -19.63 -9.17
C ARG A 178 8.44 -19.37 -7.86
N ARG A 179 8.41 -20.35 -6.96
CA ARG A 179 7.88 -20.17 -5.60
C ARG A 179 8.77 -20.88 -4.59
N PRO A 180 9.01 -20.27 -3.41
CA PRO A 180 8.57 -18.93 -3.02
C PRO A 180 9.33 -17.82 -3.77
N LEU A 181 8.68 -16.68 -3.99
CA LEU A 181 9.27 -15.50 -4.64
C LEU A 181 10.16 -14.72 -3.67
N ASP A 182 11.41 -14.52 -4.07
CA ASP A 182 12.34 -13.57 -3.44
C ASP A 182 12.28 -12.20 -4.11
N ARG A 183 11.94 -12.14 -5.40
CA ARG A 183 11.73 -10.91 -6.17
C ARG A 183 10.56 -11.05 -7.16
N PRO A 184 9.76 -9.99 -7.36
CA PRO A 184 9.78 -8.74 -6.59
C PRO A 184 9.33 -8.97 -5.14
N ARG A 185 9.92 -8.24 -4.19
CA ARG A 185 9.53 -8.31 -2.78
C ARG A 185 8.13 -7.72 -2.60
N LEU A 186 7.36 -8.24 -1.65
CA LEU A 186 6.01 -7.74 -1.39
C LEU A 186 5.92 -7.11 0.01
N GLY A 187 5.43 -5.88 0.04
CA GLY A 187 4.91 -5.22 1.23
C GLY A 187 3.41 -5.03 1.08
N VAL A 188 2.66 -5.25 2.15
CA VAL A 188 1.23 -4.97 2.24
C VAL A 188 1.01 -3.94 3.33
N LEU A 189 0.33 -2.85 2.99
CA LEU A 189 -0.09 -1.81 3.91
C LEU A 189 -1.60 -1.87 4.12
N LEU A 190 -1.99 -2.21 5.33
CA LEU A 190 -3.37 -2.16 5.81
C LEU A 190 -3.67 -0.72 6.21
N THR A 191 -4.25 0.03 5.28
CA THR A 191 -4.46 1.47 5.42
C THR A 191 -5.68 1.80 6.29
N CYS A 192 -5.75 3.05 6.75
CA CYS A 192 -6.76 3.50 7.72
C CYS A 192 -6.74 2.63 8.99
N TRP A 193 -5.54 2.30 9.47
CA TRP A 193 -5.36 1.41 10.60
C TRP A 193 -6.00 1.91 11.90
N ASP A 194 -5.94 3.23 12.13
CA ASP A 194 -6.56 3.91 13.28
C ASP A 194 -8.08 3.75 13.32
N GLU A 195 -8.73 3.60 12.17
CA GLU A 195 -10.17 3.41 12.08
C GLU A 195 -10.62 1.96 12.36
N LEU A 196 -9.70 0.98 12.39
CA LEU A 196 -10.06 -0.43 12.59
C LEU A 196 -10.49 -0.73 14.02
N GLY A 197 -9.98 0.02 15.00
CA GLY A 197 -10.23 -0.23 16.42
C GLY A 197 -9.81 -1.62 16.88
N LEU A 198 -8.84 -2.25 16.20
CA LEU A 198 -8.35 -3.59 16.49
C LEU A 198 -7.08 -3.51 17.34
N ASP A 199 -7.03 -4.33 18.39
CA ASP A 199 -5.83 -4.59 19.18
C ASP A 199 -5.13 -5.87 18.69
N LEU A 200 -4.80 -5.88 17.39
CA LEU A 200 -4.19 -7.03 16.70
C LEU A 200 -2.95 -6.57 15.94
N ALA A 201 -1.96 -7.45 15.81
CA ALA A 201 -0.87 -7.21 14.86
C ALA A 201 -1.41 -7.21 13.41
N PRO A 202 -0.82 -6.44 12.47
CA PRO A 202 -1.26 -6.35 11.08
C PRO A 202 -1.45 -7.71 10.40
N THR A 203 -0.52 -8.63 10.62
CA THR A 203 -0.59 -10.01 10.10
C THR A 203 -1.83 -10.75 10.61
N ALA A 204 -2.15 -10.61 11.90
CA ALA A 204 -3.33 -11.24 12.49
C ALA A 204 -4.63 -10.63 11.94
N ALA A 205 -4.69 -9.31 11.80
CA ALA A 205 -5.84 -8.62 11.21
C ALA A 205 -6.08 -9.04 9.75
N LEU A 206 -5.02 -9.15 8.94
CA LEU A 206 -5.15 -9.64 7.56
C LEU A 206 -5.63 -11.09 7.51
N LYS A 207 -5.07 -11.96 8.36
CA LYS A 207 -5.47 -13.38 8.42
C LYS A 207 -6.93 -13.56 8.83
N ASP A 208 -7.40 -12.76 9.79
CA ASP A 208 -8.78 -12.79 10.27
C ASP A 208 -9.76 -12.28 9.20
N ARG A 209 -9.48 -11.12 8.60
CA ARG A 209 -10.40 -10.47 7.64
C ARG A 209 -10.31 -11.02 6.21
N MET A 210 -9.13 -11.47 5.80
CA MET A 210 -8.85 -11.91 4.43
C MET A 210 -8.00 -13.20 4.39
N PRO A 211 -8.51 -14.32 4.95
CA PRO A 211 -7.73 -15.56 5.10
C PRO A 211 -7.22 -16.15 3.78
N MET A 212 -7.99 -16.09 2.69
CA MET A 212 -7.55 -16.60 1.39
C MET A 212 -6.42 -15.76 0.81
N LEU A 213 -6.51 -14.43 0.96
CA LEU A 213 -5.42 -13.55 0.52
C LEU A 213 -4.17 -13.82 1.35
N TRP A 214 -4.29 -13.90 2.68
CA TRP A 214 -3.18 -14.25 3.57
C TRP A 214 -2.50 -15.56 3.15
N ASP A 215 -3.28 -16.62 2.92
CA ASP A 215 -2.76 -17.93 2.52
C ASP A 215 -2.07 -17.89 1.15
N PHE A 216 -2.62 -17.13 0.21
CA PHE A 216 -1.99 -16.92 -1.09
C PHE A 216 -0.66 -16.15 -0.96
N LEU A 217 -0.61 -15.10 -0.14
CA LEU A 217 0.60 -14.30 0.04
C LEU A 217 1.75 -15.12 0.64
N ARG A 218 1.50 -15.84 1.74
CA ARG A 218 2.52 -16.65 2.43
C ARG A 218 3.02 -17.85 1.64
N SER A 219 2.20 -18.36 0.70
CA SER A 219 2.60 -19.46 -0.19
C SER A 219 3.28 -18.97 -1.48
N THR A 220 3.14 -17.69 -1.81
CA THR A 220 3.68 -17.11 -3.04
C THR A 220 4.99 -16.37 -2.80
N TRP A 221 5.12 -15.60 -1.72
CA TRP A 221 6.34 -14.86 -1.37
C TRP A 221 7.07 -15.52 -0.19
N ARG A 222 8.41 -15.46 -0.20
CA ARG A 222 9.23 -16.03 0.88
C ARG A 222 9.02 -15.31 2.20
N SER A 223 8.99 -13.97 2.14
CA SER A 223 8.89 -13.10 3.31
C SER A 223 8.07 -11.84 2.96
N PRO A 224 6.75 -11.95 2.74
CA PRO A 224 5.90 -10.77 2.55
C PRO A 224 5.83 -9.97 3.86
N SER A 225 6.03 -8.65 3.79
CA SER A 225 5.91 -7.77 4.97
C SER A 225 4.49 -7.22 5.07
N ILE A 226 3.79 -7.49 6.18
CA ILE A 226 2.42 -7.01 6.42
C ILE A 226 2.47 -5.95 7.52
N MET A 227 2.02 -4.74 7.22
CA MET A 227 2.10 -3.59 8.11
C MET A 227 0.76 -2.85 8.18
N GLY A 228 0.47 -2.23 9.31
CA GLY A 228 -0.64 -1.29 9.47
C GLY A 228 -0.17 0.12 9.10
N LEU A 229 -1.04 0.92 8.49
CA LEU A 229 -0.76 2.31 8.18
C LEU A 229 -1.92 3.21 8.61
N SER A 230 -1.62 4.15 9.49
CA SER A 230 -2.44 5.33 9.70
C SER A 230 -1.68 6.54 9.17
N ALA A 231 -1.97 6.96 7.93
CA ALA A 231 -1.24 8.07 7.30
C ALA A 231 -1.53 9.40 8.01
N LEU A 232 -2.77 9.62 8.45
CA LEU A 232 -3.19 10.85 9.11
C LEU A 232 -3.12 10.77 10.63
N GLY A 233 -2.95 9.57 11.21
CA GLY A 233 -2.95 9.33 12.65
C GLY A 233 -4.32 9.43 13.32
N ARG A 234 -5.32 9.98 12.62
CA ARG A 234 -6.70 10.20 13.07
C ARG A 234 -7.61 10.49 11.88
N SER A 235 -8.92 10.40 12.11
CA SER A 235 -9.94 10.83 11.15
C SER A 235 -10.01 12.37 11.06
N LEU A 236 -9.70 12.92 9.89
CA LEU A 236 -9.89 14.34 9.57
C LEU A 236 -11.19 14.57 8.78
N SER A 237 -11.79 15.75 8.92
CA SER A 237 -12.95 16.16 8.13
C SER A 237 -12.53 16.86 6.84
N ALA A 238 -13.27 16.68 5.76
CA ALA A 238 -13.06 17.44 4.53
C ALA A 238 -13.51 18.91 4.64
N THR A 239 -14.41 19.22 5.59
CA THR A 239 -15.01 20.56 5.72
C THR A 239 -14.56 21.31 6.96
N ARG A 240 -14.17 20.58 8.01
CA ARG A 240 -13.80 21.15 9.31
C ARG A 240 -12.30 21.00 9.55
N GLN A 241 -11.65 22.09 9.90
CA GLN A 241 -10.24 22.12 10.28
C GLN A 241 -10.02 21.48 11.65
N ASP A 242 -8.95 20.68 11.77
CA ASP A 242 -8.41 20.20 13.03
C ASP A 242 -7.32 21.16 13.52
N ALA A 243 -7.57 21.84 14.64
CA ALA A 243 -6.69 22.87 15.18
C ALA A 243 -5.34 22.31 15.66
N GLU A 244 -5.29 21.07 16.15
CA GLU A 244 -4.03 20.45 16.57
C GLU A 244 -3.17 20.13 15.35
N TYR A 245 -3.82 19.67 14.27
CA TYR A 245 -3.16 19.36 13.02
C TYR A 245 -2.49 20.58 12.38
N VAL A 246 -3.22 21.71 12.35
CA VAL A 246 -2.69 23.00 11.88
C VAL A 246 -1.55 23.50 12.77
N ALA A 247 -1.72 23.42 14.10
CA ALA A 247 -0.74 23.96 15.04
C ALA A 247 0.58 23.18 15.07
N ARG A 248 0.52 21.85 14.94
CA ARG A 248 1.70 20.98 15.03
C ARG A 248 2.34 20.66 13.69
N GLY A 249 1.63 20.83 12.57
CA GLY A 249 2.09 20.43 11.24
C GLY A 249 1.75 18.98 10.93
N ALA A 250 1.30 18.74 9.69
CA ALA A 250 0.77 17.46 9.22
C ALA A 250 1.77 16.30 9.35
N GLU A 251 3.05 16.56 9.10
CA GLU A 251 4.15 15.60 9.10
C GLU A 251 4.42 14.96 10.47
N HIS A 252 3.94 15.57 11.56
CA HIS A 252 4.06 15.05 12.92
C HIS A 252 2.95 14.06 13.30
N PHE A 253 2.00 13.80 12.40
CA PHE A 253 0.91 12.85 12.59
C PHE A 253 1.06 11.64 11.70
N GLY A 254 0.44 10.53 12.13
CA GLY A 254 0.48 9.28 11.41
C GLY A 254 1.60 8.35 11.89
N TYR A 255 1.37 7.07 11.69
CA TYR A 255 2.24 6.01 12.14
C TYR A 255 2.06 4.74 11.30
N VAL A 256 3.09 3.90 11.34
CA VAL A 256 3.08 2.53 10.82
C VAL A 256 3.07 1.56 11.98
N VAL A 257 2.29 0.50 11.88
CA VAL A 257 2.36 -0.65 12.77
C VAL A 257 3.17 -1.73 12.07
N LEU A 258 4.29 -2.12 12.66
CA LEU A 258 5.20 -3.13 12.14
C LEU A 258 4.60 -4.55 12.27
N PRO A 259 5.16 -5.55 11.59
CA PRO A 259 4.64 -6.92 11.64
C PRO A 259 4.58 -7.54 13.04
N ASP A 260 5.43 -7.07 13.96
CA ASP A 260 5.48 -7.44 15.38
C ASP A 260 4.46 -6.70 16.26
N GLY A 261 3.73 -5.74 15.70
CA GLY A 261 2.76 -4.90 16.42
C GLY A 261 3.34 -3.59 16.97
N CYS A 262 4.66 -3.37 16.88
CA CYS A 262 5.27 -2.12 17.34
C CYS A 262 4.87 -0.95 16.44
N GLN A 263 4.54 0.19 17.06
CA GLN A 263 4.20 1.42 16.33
C GLN A 263 5.44 2.27 16.09
N SER A 264 5.52 2.91 14.92
CA SER A 264 6.57 3.85 14.56
C SER A 264 6.00 5.07 13.84
N PRO A 265 6.44 6.30 14.16
CA PRO A 265 6.01 7.52 13.46
C PRO A 265 6.65 7.68 12.06
N ASP A 266 7.65 6.87 11.73
CA ASP A 266 8.37 6.92 10.46
C ASP A 266 7.57 6.23 9.35
N LEU A 267 6.83 7.02 8.55
CA LEU A 267 6.07 6.49 7.41
C LEU A 267 6.95 6.05 6.22
N THR A 268 8.27 6.28 6.25
CA THR A 268 9.17 5.78 5.21
C THR A 268 9.57 4.31 5.41
N LEU A 269 9.31 3.77 6.62
CA LEU A 269 9.66 2.40 7.00
C LEU A 269 9.19 1.30 6.03
N PRO A 270 7.93 1.29 5.55
CA PRO A 270 7.47 0.24 4.64
C PRO A 270 8.32 0.12 3.38
N ILE A 271 8.79 1.27 2.88
CA ILE A 271 9.62 1.37 1.69
C ILE A 271 11.05 0.98 2.05
N HIS A 272 11.59 1.49 3.16
CA HIS A 272 12.90 1.12 3.66
C HIS A 272 13.06 -0.40 3.82
N LEU A 273 12.06 -1.07 4.42
CA LEU A 273 12.04 -2.52 4.59
C LEU A 273 12.06 -3.27 3.26
N LEU A 274 11.47 -2.73 2.18
CA LEU A 274 11.51 -3.31 0.83
C LEU A 274 12.85 -3.09 0.12
N LEU A 275 13.61 -2.07 0.51
CA LEU A 275 14.95 -1.79 -0.02
C LEU A 275 16.03 -2.63 0.64
N GLN A 276 15.92 -2.89 1.95
CA GLN A 276 16.90 -3.72 2.69
C GLN A 276 17.09 -5.09 2.05
N ASP A 277 18.32 -5.50 1.75
CA ASP A 277 18.59 -6.88 1.32
C ASP A 277 18.42 -7.82 2.52
N LEU A 278 17.62 -8.88 2.36
CA LEU A 278 17.38 -9.90 3.40
C LEU A 278 18.67 -10.57 3.92
N ASN A 279 19.79 -10.42 3.19
CA ASN A 279 21.10 -10.95 3.58
C ASN A 279 21.80 -10.18 4.71
N GLN A 280 21.36 -8.97 5.08
CA GLN A 280 21.98 -8.23 6.20
C GLN A 280 21.45 -8.66 7.58
N GLN A 281 20.31 -9.36 7.66
CA GLN A 281 19.77 -9.81 8.95
C GLN A 281 20.33 -11.17 9.44
N GLN A 282 21.02 -11.94 8.60
CA GLN A 282 21.64 -13.21 9.02
C GLN A 282 23.10 -13.08 9.50
N ASN A 283 23.81 -11.99 9.16
CA ASN A 283 25.20 -11.79 9.60
C ASN A 283 25.33 -11.13 11.00
N GLY A 284 24.22 -10.93 11.71
CA GLY A 284 24.20 -10.33 13.06
C GLY A 284 24.18 -11.34 14.22
N GLN A 285 24.07 -12.65 13.96
CA GLN A 285 24.30 -13.68 14.96
C GLN A 285 25.73 -14.20 14.84
N GLY A 286 26.68 -13.42 15.37
CA GLY A 286 28.06 -13.83 15.54
C GLY A 286 28.17 -15.00 16.53
N ASN A 287 28.91 -16.02 16.10
CA ASN A 287 29.38 -17.15 16.89
C ASN A 287 29.79 -16.76 18.32
N PRO A 288 29.43 -17.55 19.36
CA PRO A 288 30.21 -17.58 20.57
C PRO A 288 31.49 -18.39 20.29
N GLU A 289 32.64 -17.75 20.42
CA GLU A 289 33.87 -18.44 20.87
C GLU A 289 33.99 -18.29 22.38
#